data_AF-A0A4W5K965-F1
#
_entry.id   AF-A0A4W5K965-F1
#
_cell.length_a   1.000
_cell.length_b   1.000
_cell.length_c   1.000
_cell.angle_alpha   90.00
_cell.angle_beta   90.00
_cell.angle_gamma   90.00
#
_symmetry.space_group_name_H-M   'P 1'
#
loop_
_entity.id
_entity.type
_entity.pdbx_description
1 polymer ?
#
loop_
_entity_poly.entity_id
_entity_poly.type
_entity_poly.pdbx_seq_one_letter_code
_entity_poly.pdbx_strand_id
1 'polypeptide(L)'
;MERICLGKTASKAVDDYLEYRRIVGEDDGGRLFSSEEYEEYKRTVFPQRLHNRLYVSFGVPGGIDCKLIGPETPCFCTHRYKQHQTDFEEVPLERPIALPCRVQGCRCLAFQYVHRNGTQPVRCRCKHSAYDHSETTEHLCGKCSSCTGFRSPYSCGCGQPSSAHQTLVETKAEREAQGRPVGRDVPYAAMGGLTGFSSLADGYLRLDDSGAGVPSLSVLSSQQPGAFQEHVFEKALGPAAASGPAAASGPAAASGPAAASGPAAASGSAAASRPTGQNPTKL
;
A
#
# COMPACT_ATOMS: atom_id res chain seq x y z
N MET A 1 18.57 -24.63 13.65
CA MET A 1 18.32 -24.05 12.32
C MET A 1 19.66 -23.59 11.77
N GLU A 2 20.16 -24.23 10.72
CA GLU A 2 21.33 -23.72 10.00
C GLU A 2 20.97 -22.39 9.33
N ARG A 3 21.79 -21.36 9.54
CA ARG A 3 21.63 -20.07 8.88
C ARG A 3 22.13 -20.21 7.45
N ILE A 4 21.22 -20.12 6.49
CA ILE A 4 21.58 -20.00 5.08
C ILE A 4 22.19 -18.61 4.89
N CYS A 5 23.52 -18.55 4.73
CA CYS A 5 24.24 -17.32 4.45
C CYS A 5 24.49 -17.21 2.95
N LEU A 6 23.90 -16.19 2.30
CA LEU A 6 24.13 -15.91 0.89
C LEU A 6 25.37 -15.03 0.71
N GLY A 7 26.19 -15.31 -0.31
CA GLY A 7 27.27 -14.41 -0.73
C GLY A 7 26.71 -13.10 -1.29
N LYS A 8 27.53 -12.02 -1.30
CA LYS A 8 27.11 -10.68 -1.77
C LYS A 8 26.54 -10.69 -3.20
N THR A 9 27.10 -11.50 -4.09
CA THR A 9 26.64 -11.67 -5.47
C THR A 9 25.26 -12.35 -5.53
N ALA A 10 25.05 -13.37 -4.72
CA ALA A 10 23.76 -14.06 -4.61
C ALA A 10 22.67 -13.15 -4.04
N SER A 11 23.00 -12.30 -3.04
CA SER A 11 22.07 -11.29 -2.53
C SER A 11 21.63 -10.32 -3.62
N LYS A 12 22.59 -9.80 -4.41
CA LYS A 12 22.29 -8.87 -5.50
C LYS A 12 21.36 -9.51 -6.55
N ALA A 13 21.62 -10.76 -6.93
CA ALA A 13 20.77 -11.47 -7.89
C ALA A 13 19.32 -11.65 -7.37
N VAL A 14 19.14 -11.87 -6.06
CA VAL A 14 17.82 -11.91 -5.44
C VAL A 14 17.13 -10.55 -5.49
N ASP A 15 17.86 -9.48 -5.14
CA ASP A 15 17.33 -8.10 -5.18
C ASP A 15 16.91 -7.70 -6.60
N ASP A 16 17.76 -7.99 -7.60
CA ASP A 16 17.50 -7.74 -9.02
C ASP A 16 16.26 -8.50 -9.50
N TYR A 17 16.07 -9.76 -9.08
CA TYR A 17 14.88 -10.55 -9.39
C TYR A 17 13.61 -10.01 -8.71
N LEU A 18 13.71 -9.54 -7.47
CA LEU A 18 12.57 -8.92 -6.78
C LEU A 18 12.18 -7.58 -7.41
N GLU A 19 13.15 -6.80 -7.90
CA GLU A 19 12.90 -5.61 -8.69
C GLU A 19 12.24 -5.95 -10.02
N TYR A 20 12.78 -6.94 -10.76
CA TYR A 20 12.18 -7.46 -11.99
C TYR A 20 10.71 -7.84 -11.76
N ARG A 21 10.41 -8.63 -10.73
CA ARG A 21 9.04 -9.07 -10.43
C ARG A 21 8.10 -7.90 -10.05
N ARG A 22 8.62 -6.83 -9.44
CA ARG A 22 7.83 -5.63 -9.12
C ARG A 22 7.54 -4.77 -10.36
N ILE A 23 8.46 -4.72 -11.31
CA ILE A 23 8.32 -3.96 -12.55
C ILE A 23 7.49 -4.76 -13.56
N VAL A 24 7.81 -6.02 -13.80
CA VAL A 24 7.15 -6.82 -14.85
C VAL A 24 5.84 -7.42 -14.35
N GLY A 25 5.69 -7.67 -13.05
CA GLY A 25 4.47 -8.24 -12.48
C GLY A 25 4.20 -9.66 -13.01
N GLU A 26 3.20 -9.79 -13.87
CA GLU A 26 2.84 -11.04 -14.57
C GLU A 26 2.77 -10.85 -16.11
N ASP A 27 3.33 -9.76 -16.64
CA ASP A 27 3.34 -9.48 -18.08
C ASP A 27 4.29 -10.38 -18.87
N ASP A 28 5.16 -11.12 -18.17
CA ASP A 28 6.11 -12.06 -18.75
C ASP A 28 5.46 -13.37 -19.24
N GLY A 29 4.17 -13.58 -18.96
CA GLY A 29 3.44 -14.78 -19.35
C GLY A 29 4.05 -16.07 -18.77
N GLY A 30 4.83 -15.96 -17.69
CA GLY A 30 5.55 -17.07 -17.07
C GLY A 30 6.92 -17.38 -17.67
N ARG A 31 7.43 -16.60 -18.64
CA ARG A 31 8.80 -16.74 -19.17
C ARG A 31 9.61 -15.49 -18.87
N LEU A 32 10.68 -15.64 -18.08
CA LEU A 32 11.60 -14.54 -17.78
C LEU A 32 12.14 -13.90 -19.06
N PHE A 33 12.13 -12.57 -19.08
CA PHE A 33 12.72 -11.78 -20.14
C PHE A 33 14.24 -11.91 -20.13
N SER A 34 14.82 -11.82 -21.32
CA SER A 34 16.24 -11.52 -21.48
C SER A 34 16.55 -10.11 -20.98
N SER A 35 17.83 -9.83 -20.74
CA SER A 35 18.28 -8.51 -20.28
C SER A 35 17.89 -7.39 -21.25
N GLU A 36 17.97 -7.66 -22.56
CA GLU A 36 17.64 -6.71 -23.62
C GLU A 36 16.12 -6.42 -23.66
N GLU A 37 15.30 -7.48 -23.66
CA GLU A 37 13.83 -7.36 -23.59
C GLU A 37 13.39 -6.59 -22.34
N TYR A 38 14.04 -6.83 -21.19
CA TYR A 38 13.74 -6.12 -19.95
C TYR A 38 14.09 -4.62 -20.02
N GLU A 39 15.20 -4.25 -20.65
CA GLU A 39 15.57 -2.85 -20.83
C GLU A 39 14.61 -2.12 -21.76
N GLU A 40 14.21 -2.75 -22.85
CA GLU A 40 13.21 -2.20 -23.77
C GLU A 40 11.85 -2.04 -23.08
N TYR A 41 11.42 -3.05 -22.30
CA TYR A 41 10.20 -2.99 -21.50
C TYR A 41 10.21 -1.82 -20.51
N LYS A 42 11.35 -1.56 -19.84
CA LYS A 42 11.47 -0.40 -18.94
C LYS A 42 11.30 0.92 -19.69
N ARG A 43 11.86 1.04 -20.91
CA ARG A 43 11.78 2.27 -21.70
C ARG A 43 10.36 2.60 -22.14
N THR A 44 9.54 1.59 -22.42
CA THR A 44 8.15 1.78 -22.85
C THR A 44 7.21 1.98 -21.66
N VAL A 45 7.33 1.15 -20.63
CA VAL A 45 6.35 1.09 -19.54
C VAL A 45 6.57 2.15 -18.46
N PHE A 46 7.82 2.58 -18.21
CA PHE A 46 8.08 3.55 -17.15
C PHE A 46 7.41 4.90 -17.40
N PRO A 47 7.56 5.55 -18.57
CA PRO A 47 6.87 6.82 -18.83
C PRO A 47 5.36 6.66 -18.70
N GLN A 48 4.80 5.59 -19.27
CA GLN A 48 3.37 5.32 -19.23
C GLN A 48 2.86 5.20 -17.79
N ARG A 49 3.51 4.40 -16.94
CA ARG A 49 3.09 4.22 -15.55
C ARG A 49 3.30 5.45 -14.69
N LEU A 50 4.29 6.29 -14.98
CA LEU A 50 4.49 7.53 -14.24
C LEU A 50 3.39 8.56 -14.54
N HIS A 51 2.90 8.61 -15.77
CA HIS A 51 1.86 9.58 -16.19
C HIS A 51 0.44 9.05 -15.92
N ASN A 52 0.17 7.79 -16.27
CA ASN A 52 -1.17 7.20 -16.28
C ASN A 52 -1.44 6.27 -15.09
N ARG A 53 -0.70 6.43 -13.99
CA ARG A 53 -0.94 5.64 -12.78
C ARG A 53 -2.38 5.82 -12.29
N LEU A 54 -3.08 4.71 -12.10
CA LEU A 54 -4.39 4.68 -11.46
C LEU A 54 -4.26 4.47 -9.95
N TYR A 55 -5.00 5.28 -9.21
CA TYR A 55 -5.15 5.19 -7.76
C TYR A 55 -6.46 4.48 -7.45
N VAL A 56 -6.34 3.24 -6.97
CA VAL A 56 -7.50 2.41 -6.67
C VAL A 56 -7.68 2.29 -5.17
N SER A 57 -8.82 2.74 -4.69
CA SER A 57 -9.23 2.62 -3.30
C SER A 57 -10.59 1.95 -3.19
N PHE A 58 -10.93 1.54 -1.99
CA PHE A 58 -12.23 1.00 -1.65
C PHE A 58 -12.73 1.70 -0.40
N GLY A 59 -13.87 2.35 -0.51
CA GLY A 59 -14.38 3.25 0.49
C GLY A 59 -15.78 3.71 0.16
N VAL A 60 -16.34 4.53 1.04
CA VAL A 60 -17.59 5.23 0.75
C VAL A 60 -17.26 6.47 -0.07
N PRO A 61 -17.92 6.71 -1.21
CA PRO A 61 -17.70 7.92 -2.01
C PRO A 61 -17.82 9.19 -1.14
N GLY A 62 -16.81 10.07 -1.21
CA GLY A 62 -16.72 11.27 -0.36
C GLY A 62 -16.28 11.04 1.09
N GLY A 63 -16.09 9.79 1.51
CA GLY A 63 -15.55 9.43 2.82
C GLY A 63 -14.06 9.07 2.78
N ILE A 64 -13.63 8.27 3.75
CA ILE A 64 -12.25 7.80 3.86
C ILE A 64 -11.98 6.61 2.92
N ASP A 65 -10.73 6.45 2.47
CA ASP A 65 -10.30 5.25 1.74
C ASP A 65 -10.12 4.10 2.73
N CYS A 66 -11.20 3.33 2.95
CA CYS A 66 -11.23 2.25 3.93
C CYS A 66 -10.21 1.14 3.63
N LYS A 67 -9.92 0.89 2.34
CA LYS A 67 -8.82 0.04 1.90
C LYS A 67 -8.15 0.62 0.66
N LEU A 68 -6.82 0.68 0.66
CA LEU A 68 -6.07 0.98 -0.57
C LEU A 68 -5.73 -0.33 -1.27
N ILE A 69 -5.98 -0.37 -2.57
CA ILE A 69 -5.76 -1.56 -3.39
C ILE A 69 -4.33 -1.55 -3.89
N GLY A 70 -3.65 -2.68 -3.73
CA GLY A 70 -2.29 -2.90 -4.21
C GLY A 70 -2.20 -4.16 -5.07
N PRO A 71 -1.01 -4.49 -5.59
CA PRO A 71 -0.83 -5.51 -6.62
C PRO A 71 -1.29 -6.90 -6.19
N GLU A 72 -1.16 -7.22 -4.90
CA GLU A 72 -1.48 -8.53 -4.33
C GLU A 72 -2.91 -8.60 -3.74
N THR A 73 -3.68 -7.51 -3.81
CA THR A 73 -5.06 -7.48 -3.30
C THR A 73 -5.98 -8.32 -4.20
N PRO A 74 -6.77 -9.26 -3.65
CA PRO A 74 -7.67 -10.09 -4.44
C PRO A 74 -8.92 -9.31 -4.87
N CYS A 75 -9.34 -9.55 -6.11
CA CYS A 75 -10.62 -9.16 -6.68
C CYS A 75 -11.72 -10.15 -6.26
N PHE A 76 -12.97 -9.79 -6.52
CA PHE A 76 -14.14 -10.67 -6.44
C PHE A 76 -13.94 -11.97 -7.22
N CYS A 77 -13.33 -11.91 -8.41
CA CYS A 77 -13.01 -13.07 -9.25
C CYS A 77 -11.85 -13.92 -8.71
N THR A 78 -11.33 -13.63 -7.52
CA THR A 78 -10.22 -14.30 -6.83
C THR A 78 -8.81 -14.00 -7.37
N HIS A 79 -8.72 -13.44 -8.58
CA HIS A 79 -7.46 -12.98 -9.16
C HIS A 79 -6.97 -11.69 -8.49
N ARG A 80 -5.66 -11.44 -8.58
CA ARG A 80 -5.01 -10.30 -7.94
C ARG A 80 -5.12 -9.05 -8.80
N TYR A 81 -5.00 -7.88 -8.18
CA TYR A 81 -5.07 -6.60 -8.88
C TYR A 81 -4.05 -6.50 -10.03
N LYS A 82 -2.82 -7.01 -9.85
CA LYS A 82 -1.81 -7.08 -10.93
C LYS A 82 -2.18 -7.94 -12.14
N GLN A 83 -3.21 -8.79 -12.00
CA GLN A 83 -3.75 -9.64 -13.07
C GLN A 83 -4.91 -8.98 -13.81
N HIS A 84 -5.25 -7.73 -13.46
CA HIS A 84 -6.23 -6.91 -14.15
C HIS A 84 -5.52 -5.90 -15.04
N GLN A 85 -6.24 -5.33 -16.00
CA GLN A 85 -5.72 -4.24 -16.83
C GLN A 85 -5.60 -2.97 -15.99
N THR A 86 -4.39 -2.66 -15.56
CA THR A 86 -4.07 -1.46 -14.76
C THR A 86 -3.35 -0.38 -15.56
N ASP A 87 -2.69 -0.78 -16.65
CA ASP A 87 -1.87 0.10 -17.47
C ASP A 87 -2.67 0.49 -18.73
N PHE A 88 -2.78 1.81 -18.96
CA PHE A 88 -3.50 2.41 -20.07
C PHE A 88 -2.57 3.38 -20.80
N GLU A 89 -2.58 3.37 -22.13
CA GLU A 89 -1.85 4.38 -22.94
C GLU A 89 -2.54 5.74 -22.83
N GLU A 90 -3.87 5.72 -22.89
CA GLU A 90 -4.72 6.87 -22.61
C GLU A 90 -5.79 6.42 -21.60
N VAL A 91 -5.91 7.15 -20.49
CA VAL A 91 -6.88 6.80 -19.45
C VAL A 91 -8.30 7.11 -19.95
N PRO A 92 -9.24 6.16 -19.88
CA PRO A 92 -10.62 6.40 -20.29
C PRO A 92 -11.25 7.57 -19.52
N LEU A 93 -11.96 8.43 -20.25
CA LEU A 93 -12.70 9.56 -19.65
C LEU A 93 -14.00 9.12 -18.97
N GLU A 94 -14.58 7.99 -19.42
CA GLU A 94 -15.80 7.43 -18.85
C GLU A 94 -15.55 6.86 -17.44
N ARG A 95 -16.44 7.19 -16.50
CA ARG A 95 -16.38 6.74 -15.11
C ARG A 95 -17.53 5.79 -14.79
N PRO A 96 -17.28 4.68 -14.05
CA PRO A 96 -15.99 4.24 -13.48
C PRO A 96 -15.06 3.60 -14.53
N ILE A 97 -13.74 3.75 -14.35
CA ILE A 97 -12.74 3.13 -15.23
C ILE A 97 -12.80 1.61 -15.03
N ALA A 98 -13.14 0.88 -16.09
CA ALA A 98 -13.19 -0.58 -16.07
C ALA A 98 -11.76 -1.16 -16.05
N LEU A 99 -11.52 -2.06 -15.09
CA LEU A 99 -10.25 -2.78 -14.95
C LEU A 99 -10.52 -4.28 -15.18
N PRO A 100 -10.66 -4.76 -16.43
CA PRO A 100 -10.98 -6.15 -16.72
C PRO A 100 -9.85 -7.09 -16.32
N CYS A 101 -10.20 -8.34 -15.98
CA CYS A 101 -9.21 -9.37 -15.66
C CYS A 101 -8.54 -9.92 -16.93
N ARG A 102 -7.22 -10.10 -16.91
CA ARG A 102 -6.41 -10.61 -18.03
C ARG A 102 -6.17 -12.12 -17.96
N VAL A 103 -6.63 -12.79 -16.90
CA VAL A 103 -6.47 -14.24 -16.73
C VAL A 103 -7.37 -14.97 -17.73
N GLN A 104 -6.78 -15.94 -18.45
CA GLN A 104 -7.49 -16.72 -19.46
C GLN A 104 -8.71 -17.43 -18.85
N GLY A 105 -9.88 -17.22 -19.45
CA GLY A 105 -11.15 -17.83 -19.03
C GLY A 105 -11.93 -17.06 -17.95
N CYS A 106 -11.38 -15.98 -17.38
CA CYS A 106 -12.10 -15.13 -16.43
C CYS A 106 -12.99 -14.10 -17.17
N ARG A 107 -14.24 -13.96 -16.75
CA ARG A 107 -15.24 -13.02 -17.31
C ARG A 107 -15.43 -11.76 -16.48
N CYS A 108 -14.48 -11.46 -15.60
CA CYS A 108 -14.51 -10.27 -14.74
C CYS A 108 -14.22 -9.00 -15.56
N LEU A 109 -15.21 -8.09 -15.63
CA LEU A 109 -15.14 -6.86 -16.43
C LEU A 109 -14.52 -5.67 -15.68
N ALA A 110 -14.56 -5.69 -14.35
CA ALA A 110 -14.02 -4.62 -13.52
C ALA A 110 -13.51 -5.18 -12.19
N PHE A 111 -12.37 -4.64 -11.73
CA PHE A 111 -11.84 -4.97 -10.42
C PHE A 111 -12.80 -4.51 -9.33
N GLN A 112 -13.24 -5.46 -8.50
CA GLN A 112 -14.12 -5.18 -7.37
C GLN A 112 -13.55 -5.83 -6.12
N TYR A 113 -13.38 -5.03 -5.07
CA TYR A 113 -12.89 -5.52 -3.78
C TYR A 113 -14.05 -5.97 -2.89
N VAL A 114 -13.86 -7.09 -2.19
CA VAL A 114 -14.78 -7.58 -1.16
C VAL A 114 -14.09 -7.46 0.19
N HIS A 115 -14.82 -6.92 1.18
CA HIS A 115 -14.34 -6.89 2.55
C HIS A 115 -13.85 -8.26 3.01
N ARG A 116 -12.79 -8.26 3.82
CA ARG A 116 -12.22 -9.46 4.42
C ARG A 116 -12.32 -9.36 5.93
N ASN A 117 -12.65 -10.48 6.56
CA ASN A 117 -12.56 -10.65 8.00
C ASN A 117 -11.40 -11.63 8.27
N GLY A 118 -10.26 -11.08 8.69
CA GLY A 118 -9.01 -11.83 8.75
C GLY A 118 -8.60 -12.35 7.37
N THR A 119 -8.46 -13.66 7.24
CA THR A 119 -8.05 -14.30 5.98
C THR A 119 -9.21 -14.57 5.02
N GLN A 120 -10.46 -14.54 5.50
CA GLN A 120 -11.62 -14.93 4.69
C GLN A 120 -12.40 -13.73 4.18
N PRO A 121 -12.94 -13.76 2.94
CA PRO A 121 -13.89 -12.76 2.50
C PRO A 121 -15.17 -12.84 3.35
N VAL A 122 -15.84 -11.70 3.50
CA VAL A 122 -17.13 -11.66 4.19
C VAL A 122 -18.18 -12.48 3.43
N ARG A 123 -19.12 -13.06 4.17
CA ARG A 123 -20.18 -13.89 3.57
C ARG A 123 -21.31 -13.03 3.01
N CYS A 124 -21.97 -13.57 1.99
CA CYS A 124 -23.20 -13.01 1.48
C CYS A 124 -24.36 -13.23 2.49
N ARG A 125 -25.46 -12.50 2.34
CA ARG A 125 -26.72 -12.69 3.07
C ARG A 125 -27.28 -14.10 2.91
N CYS A 126 -27.03 -14.76 1.77
CA CYS A 126 -27.36 -16.17 1.56
C CYS A 126 -26.45 -17.15 2.32
N LYS A 127 -25.52 -16.64 3.16
CA LYS A 127 -24.51 -17.38 3.96
C LYS A 127 -23.41 -18.07 3.17
N HIS A 128 -23.42 -18.01 1.85
CA HIS A 128 -22.36 -18.53 1.00
C HIS A 128 -21.16 -17.58 0.88
N SER A 129 -20.02 -18.12 0.44
CA SER A 129 -18.79 -17.36 0.22
C SER A 129 -18.94 -16.40 -0.96
N ALA A 130 -18.13 -15.34 -1.00
CA ALA A 130 -18.01 -14.49 -2.19
C ALA A 130 -17.63 -15.32 -3.44
N TYR A 131 -16.79 -16.34 -3.26
CA TYR A 131 -16.34 -17.22 -4.35
C TYR A 131 -17.43 -18.16 -4.90
N ASP A 132 -18.55 -18.32 -4.19
CA ASP A 132 -19.69 -19.09 -4.68
C ASP A 132 -20.61 -18.25 -5.59
N HIS A 133 -20.23 -17.01 -5.89
CA HIS A 133 -20.98 -16.10 -6.74
C HIS A 133 -20.21 -15.85 -8.04
N SER A 134 -20.95 -15.55 -9.11
CA SER A 134 -20.35 -15.25 -10.40
C SER A 134 -19.50 -13.98 -10.37
N GLU A 135 -18.45 -13.97 -11.17
CA GLU A 135 -17.58 -12.81 -11.40
C GLU A 135 -18.18 -11.76 -12.35
N THR A 136 -19.38 -12.04 -12.87
CA THR A 136 -20.18 -11.09 -13.67
C THR A 136 -20.76 -9.99 -12.79
N THR A 137 -21.18 -8.88 -13.39
CA THR A 137 -21.72 -7.69 -12.69
C THR A 137 -22.90 -7.98 -11.76
N GLU A 138 -23.68 -9.03 -12.04
CA GLU A 138 -24.83 -9.42 -11.23
C GLU A 138 -24.45 -10.22 -9.97
N HIS A 139 -23.24 -10.78 -9.93
CA HIS A 139 -22.73 -11.59 -8.81
C HIS A 139 -23.74 -12.63 -8.30
N LEU A 140 -24.34 -13.40 -9.21
CA LEU A 140 -25.36 -14.39 -8.87
C LEU A 140 -24.75 -15.57 -8.13
N CYS A 141 -25.44 -16.07 -7.12
CA CYS A 141 -24.96 -17.23 -6.35
C CYS A 141 -25.17 -18.53 -7.13
N GLY A 142 -24.12 -19.34 -7.28
CA GLY A 142 -24.22 -20.67 -7.89
C GLY A 142 -24.83 -21.74 -6.99
N LYS A 143 -24.96 -21.47 -5.68
CA LYS A 143 -25.46 -22.44 -4.68
C LYS A 143 -26.94 -22.25 -4.30
N CYS A 144 -27.54 -21.12 -4.63
CA CYS A 144 -28.92 -20.84 -4.27
C CYS A 144 -29.60 -19.93 -5.30
N SER A 145 -30.89 -20.15 -5.52
CA SER A 145 -31.71 -19.41 -6.50
C SER A 145 -32.36 -18.14 -5.94
N SER A 146 -32.39 -17.97 -4.62
CA SER A 146 -32.99 -16.80 -3.95
C SER A 146 -32.03 -15.61 -3.82
N CYS A 147 -30.76 -15.78 -4.17
CA CYS A 147 -29.76 -14.72 -4.11
C CYS A 147 -29.76 -13.93 -5.42
N THR A 148 -30.13 -12.65 -5.36
CA THR A 148 -30.14 -11.75 -6.52
C THR A 148 -28.80 -11.07 -6.78
N GLY A 149 -27.77 -11.37 -5.96
CA GLY A 149 -26.46 -10.73 -6.05
C GLY A 149 -25.74 -10.71 -4.71
N PHE A 150 -24.41 -10.64 -4.75
CA PHE A 150 -23.59 -10.61 -3.55
C PHE A 150 -23.88 -9.37 -2.69
N ARG A 151 -24.43 -9.57 -1.48
CA ARG A 151 -24.64 -8.52 -0.48
C ARG A 151 -24.26 -9.05 0.89
N SER A 152 -23.31 -8.40 1.56
CA SER A 152 -22.91 -8.79 2.91
C SER A 152 -23.58 -7.92 3.99
N PRO A 153 -24.01 -8.48 5.13
CA PRO A 153 -24.41 -7.71 6.30
C PRO A 153 -23.22 -7.14 7.10
N TYR A 154 -21.99 -7.32 6.62
CA TYR A 154 -20.78 -6.82 7.26
C TYR A 154 -20.76 -5.28 7.37
N SER A 155 -20.29 -4.79 8.52
CA SER A 155 -20.02 -3.37 8.78
C SER A 155 -18.52 -3.14 8.77
N CYS A 156 -18.08 -2.14 7.99
CA CYS A 156 -16.67 -1.76 7.92
C CYS A 156 -16.24 -1.04 9.22
N GLY A 157 -14.93 -1.05 9.51
CA GLY A 157 -14.36 -0.31 10.64
C GLY A 157 -14.58 1.20 10.59
N CYS A 158 -14.91 1.76 9.42
CA CYS A 158 -15.34 3.15 9.28
C CYS A 158 -16.77 3.42 9.78
N GLY A 159 -17.50 2.39 10.23
CA GLY A 159 -18.87 2.48 10.73
C GLY A 159 -19.97 2.34 9.65
N GLN A 160 -19.60 2.31 8.37
CA GLN A 160 -20.56 2.19 7.27
C GLN A 160 -20.77 0.72 6.82
N PRO A 161 -21.97 0.36 6.33
CA PRO A 161 -22.25 -1.00 5.86
C PRO A 161 -21.46 -1.33 4.58
N SER A 162 -21.20 -2.61 4.34
CA SER A 162 -20.47 -3.06 3.15
C SER A 162 -21.11 -2.61 1.83
N SER A 163 -22.43 -2.42 1.78
CA SER A 163 -23.14 -1.98 0.57
C SER A 163 -22.92 -0.51 0.22
N ALA A 164 -22.46 0.32 1.16
CA ALA A 164 -22.13 1.72 0.90
C ALA A 164 -20.75 1.88 0.28
N HIS A 165 -19.91 0.85 0.32
CA HIS A 165 -18.55 0.89 -0.19
C HIS A 165 -18.52 0.57 -1.68
N GLN A 166 -17.67 1.28 -2.40
CA GLN A 166 -17.42 1.08 -3.82
C GLN A 166 -15.91 1.06 -4.06
N THR A 167 -15.49 0.35 -5.10
CA THR A 167 -14.13 0.46 -5.61
C THR A 167 -14.05 1.73 -6.44
N LEU A 168 -13.23 2.68 -5.98
CA LEU A 168 -12.98 3.95 -6.64
C LEU A 168 -11.67 3.83 -7.43
N VAL A 169 -11.72 4.24 -8.70
CA VAL A 169 -10.56 4.29 -9.58
C VAL A 169 -10.39 5.75 -9.99
N GLU A 170 -9.26 6.33 -9.61
CA GLU A 170 -8.95 7.76 -9.77
C GLU A 170 -7.65 7.96 -10.53
N THR A 171 -7.53 9.06 -11.27
CA THR A 171 -6.24 9.51 -11.81
C THR A 171 -5.49 10.31 -10.75
N LYS A 172 -4.19 10.55 -11.00
CA LYS A 172 -3.36 11.43 -10.15
C LYS A 172 -4.02 12.80 -9.97
N ALA A 173 -4.44 13.44 -11.06
CA ALA A 173 -5.03 14.78 -11.03
C ALA A 173 -6.31 14.85 -10.19
N GLU A 174 -7.19 13.85 -10.29
CA GLU A 174 -8.43 13.80 -9.49
C GLU A 174 -8.14 13.62 -8.00
N ARG A 175 -7.14 12.79 -7.70
CA ARG A 175 -6.75 12.50 -6.32
C ARG A 175 -6.10 13.72 -5.66
N GLU A 176 -5.28 14.46 -6.40
CA GLU A 176 -4.71 15.74 -5.96
C GLU A 176 -5.79 16.81 -5.78
N ALA A 177 -6.77 16.87 -6.69
CA ALA A 177 -7.90 17.80 -6.58
C ALA A 177 -8.76 17.54 -5.32
N GLN A 178 -8.81 16.29 -4.85
CA GLN A 178 -9.45 15.92 -3.59
C GLN A 178 -8.55 16.11 -2.36
N GLY A 179 -7.30 16.56 -2.52
CA GLY A 179 -6.34 16.69 -1.43
C GLY A 179 -5.87 15.35 -0.85
N ARG A 180 -6.00 14.24 -1.58
CA ARG A 180 -5.60 12.91 -1.12
C ARG A 180 -4.13 12.64 -1.44
N PRO A 181 -3.44 11.82 -0.64
CA PRO A 181 -2.05 11.45 -0.90
C PRO A 181 -1.90 10.67 -2.20
N VAL A 182 -0.89 11.06 -2.97
CA VAL A 182 -0.47 10.47 -4.26
C VAL A 182 0.87 9.72 -4.14
N GLY A 183 1.65 10.02 -3.10
CA GLY A 183 2.92 9.36 -2.81
C GLY A 183 4.03 9.71 -3.80
N ARG A 184 5.10 8.91 -3.81
CA ARG A 184 6.18 9.04 -4.79
C ARG A 184 5.80 8.30 -6.06
N ASP A 185 6.19 8.87 -7.21
CA ASP A 185 6.04 8.22 -8.49
C ASP A 185 6.99 7.02 -8.56
N VAL A 186 6.44 5.85 -8.88
CA VAL A 186 7.17 4.57 -8.92
C VAL A 186 6.77 3.80 -10.18
N PRO A 187 7.71 3.10 -10.84
CA PRO A 187 7.43 2.40 -12.10
C PRO A 187 6.86 0.98 -11.93
N TYR A 188 6.45 0.60 -10.72
CA TYR A 188 6.01 -0.76 -10.40
C TYR A 188 4.62 -1.06 -10.96
N ALA A 189 4.41 -2.31 -11.35
CA ALA A 189 3.15 -2.79 -11.91
C ALA A 189 2.03 -2.75 -10.84
N ALA A 190 0.86 -2.27 -11.24
CA ALA A 190 -0.37 -2.36 -10.45
C ALA A 190 -0.23 -1.85 -9.00
N MET A 191 0.48 -0.73 -8.79
CA MET A 191 0.62 -0.13 -7.46
C MET A 191 -0.71 0.31 -6.85
N GLY A 192 -1.70 0.64 -7.71
CA GLY A 192 -3.02 1.08 -7.28
C GLY A 192 -2.92 2.27 -6.33
N GLY A 193 -3.69 2.22 -5.24
CA GLY A 193 -3.76 3.28 -4.23
C GLY A 193 -2.61 3.31 -3.23
N LEU A 194 -1.59 2.44 -3.32
CA LEU A 194 -0.50 2.39 -2.34
C LEU A 194 0.47 3.56 -2.50
N THR A 195 0.54 4.45 -1.51
CA THR A 195 1.37 5.66 -1.54
C THR A 195 2.50 5.66 -0.50
N GLY A 196 2.42 4.77 0.49
CA GLY A 196 3.45 4.57 1.50
C GLY A 196 3.15 3.39 2.41
N PHE A 197 3.88 3.28 3.52
CA PHE A 197 3.68 2.19 4.49
C PHE A 197 2.33 2.31 5.22
N SER A 198 1.86 3.53 5.52
CA SER A 198 0.55 3.75 6.14
C SER A 198 -0.57 3.17 5.29
N SER A 199 -0.45 3.18 3.96
CA SER A 199 -1.46 2.69 3.02
C SER A 199 -1.82 1.21 3.19
N LEU A 200 -0.97 0.42 3.86
CA LEU A 200 -1.24 -0.99 4.13
C LEU A 200 -2.28 -1.19 5.23
N ALA A 201 -2.39 -0.23 6.16
CA ALA A 201 -3.40 -0.22 7.21
C ALA A 201 -4.77 0.14 6.65
N ASP A 202 -5.83 -0.28 7.34
CA ASP A 202 -7.19 0.08 6.96
C ASP A 202 -7.43 1.57 7.22
N GLY A 203 -8.23 2.21 6.36
CA GLY A 203 -8.45 3.65 6.33
C GLY A 203 -8.82 4.27 7.66
N TYR A 204 -9.67 3.59 8.43
CA TYR A 204 -10.13 4.08 9.73
C TYR A 204 -9.02 4.13 10.81
N LEU A 205 -7.88 3.46 10.56
CA LEU A 205 -6.69 3.48 11.42
C LEU A 205 -5.62 4.44 10.92
N ARG A 206 -5.76 4.99 9.71
CA ARG A 206 -4.76 5.85 9.08
C ARG A 206 -4.97 7.30 9.49
N LEU A 207 -3.86 7.95 9.86
CA LEU A 207 -3.81 9.35 10.27
C LEU A 207 -3.50 10.31 9.11
N ASP A 208 -3.33 9.78 7.89
CA ASP A 208 -3.19 10.57 6.67
C ASP A 208 -4.55 10.99 6.11
N ASP A 209 -4.57 11.96 5.18
CA ASP A 209 -5.80 12.56 4.61
C ASP A 209 -6.64 11.58 3.79
N SER A 210 -6.07 10.44 3.35
CA SER A 210 -6.84 9.37 2.72
C SER A 210 -7.56 8.50 3.76
N GLY A 211 -7.24 8.61 5.05
CA GLY A 211 -7.78 7.82 6.16
C GLY A 211 -8.76 8.59 7.03
N ALA A 212 -8.86 8.18 8.31
CA ALA A 212 -9.59 8.93 9.33
C ALA A 212 -8.99 10.32 9.60
N GLY A 213 -7.74 10.53 9.18
CA GLY A 213 -6.99 11.74 9.45
C GLY A 213 -6.60 11.85 10.92
N VAL A 214 -5.89 12.93 11.26
CA VAL A 214 -5.64 13.27 12.66
C VAL A 214 -6.97 13.73 13.28
N PRO A 215 -7.40 13.19 14.43
CA PRO A 215 -8.55 13.74 15.17
C PRO A 215 -8.35 15.24 15.36
N SER A 216 -9.42 16.04 15.26
CA SER A 216 -9.29 17.48 15.43
C SER A 216 -8.62 17.81 16.77
N LEU A 217 -7.76 18.84 16.80
CA LEU A 217 -7.08 19.26 18.03
C LEU A 217 -8.04 19.51 19.20
N SER A 218 -9.32 19.82 18.93
CA SER A 218 -10.37 19.89 19.95
C SER A 218 -10.61 18.56 20.66
N VAL A 219 -10.57 17.42 19.97
CA VAL A 219 -10.72 16.08 20.55
C VAL A 219 -9.51 15.71 21.41
N LEU A 220 -8.30 16.11 20.99
CA LEU A 220 -7.07 15.92 21.76
C LEU A 220 -7.01 16.85 22.99
N SER A 221 -7.46 18.10 22.88
CA SER A 221 -7.58 19.03 24.01
C SER A 221 -8.68 18.67 24.99
N SER A 222 -9.74 17.98 24.57
CA SER A 222 -10.76 17.43 25.47
C SER A 222 -10.27 16.23 26.26
N GLN A 223 -9.18 15.58 25.83
CA GLN A 223 -8.41 14.63 26.64
C GLN A 223 -7.34 15.37 27.46
N GLN A 224 -7.76 16.35 28.27
CA GLN A 224 -6.99 16.65 29.48
C GLN A 224 -6.94 15.38 30.34
N PRO A 225 -5.88 15.17 31.15
CA PRO A 225 -5.86 14.11 32.16
C PRO A 225 -6.90 14.44 33.24
N GLY A 226 -8.17 14.24 32.94
CA GLY A 226 -9.24 14.18 33.91
C GLY A 226 -9.07 12.87 34.65
N ALA A 227 -8.60 12.98 35.90
CA ALA A 227 -8.60 11.96 36.95
C ALA A 227 -8.83 10.52 36.42
N PHE A 228 -7.73 9.82 36.16
CA PHE A 228 -7.76 8.36 36.04
C PHE A 228 -8.54 7.83 37.24
N GLN A 229 -9.63 7.12 36.96
CA GLN A 229 -10.50 6.57 37.97
C GLN A 229 -9.72 5.46 38.69
N GLU A 230 -9.02 5.84 39.76
CA GLU A 230 -8.38 5.00 40.77
C GLU A 230 -9.43 4.19 41.54
N HIS A 231 -10.26 3.38 40.87
CA HIS A 231 -11.31 2.60 41.53
C HIS A 231 -11.52 1.22 40.92
N VAL A 232 -10.48 0.40 40.74
CA VAL A 232 -10.70 -1.07 40.60
C VAL A 232 -9.62 -1.95 41.28
N PHE A 233 -8.45 -1.44 41.68
CA PHE A 233 -7.36 -2.33 42.11
C PHE A 233 -6.70 -1.99 43.45
N GLU A 234 -7.46 -1.63 44.48
CA GLU A 234 -6.91 -1.68 45.85
C GLU A 234 -8.03 -1.94 46.89
N LYS A 235 -8.34 -3.23 47.07
CA LYS A 235 -9.03 -3.72 48.26
C LYS A 235 -8.22 -4.85 48.88
N ALA A 236 -7.01 -4.51 49.33
CA ALA A 236 -6.24 -5.35 50.24
C ALA A 236 -5.24 -4.48 50.99
N LEU A 237 -5.59 -4.18 52.25
CA LEU A 237 -4.73 -3.95 53.44
C LEU A 237 -5.16 -2.70 54.23
N GLY A 238 -5.49 -2.94 55.50
CA GLY A 238 -5.98 -1.96 56.47
C GLY A 238 -4.88 -1.03 57.03
N PRO A 239 -5.24 -0.13 57.96
CA PRO A 239 -4.47 1.07 58.25
C PRO A 239 -3.35 0.81 59.26
N ALA A 240 -2.21 1.47 59.06
CA ALA A 240 -1.27 1.77 60.12
C ALA A 240 -0.67 3.17 59.94
N ALA A 241 -0.56 3.86 61.07
CA ALA A 241 -0.41 5.30 61.20
C ALA A 241 1.05 5.80 61.15
N ALA A 242 1.16 7.10 60.83
CA ALA A 242 2.09 8.12 61.33
C ALA A 242 3.61 7.88 61.31
N SER A 243 4.33 8.81 60.67
CA SER A 243 5.39 9.69 61.26
C SER A 243 6.05 10.54 60.16
N GLY A 244 6.23 11.85 60.38
CA GLY A 244 6.91 12.78 59.44
C GLY A 244 8.45 12.77 59.56
N PRO A 245 9.17 13.89 59.34
CA PRO A 245 9.13 14.79 58.18
C PRO A 245 10.55 15.16 57.63
N ALA A 246 10.57 16.02 56.60
CA ALA A 246 11.50 17.14 56.37
C ALA A 246 12.72 17.02 55.42
N ALA A 247 12.79 18.07 54.58
CA ALA A 247 13.96 18.77 54.02
C ALA A 247 14.76 18.05 52.91
N ALA A 248 15.39 18.70 51.92
CA ALA A 248 15.77 20.10 51.78
C ALA A 248 15.92 20.48 50.29
N SER A 249 15.85 21.79 50.08
CA SER A 249 16.06 22.58 48.87
C SER A 249 17.46 22.48 48.24
N GLY A 250 17.57 22.74 46.94
CA GLY A 250 18.82 23.15 46.31
C GLY A 250 18.71 23.31 44.78
N PRO A 251 19.39 24.29 44.14
CA PRO A 251 18.80 25.04 43.02
C PRO A 251 19.49 24.85 41.65
N ALA A 252 18.99 25.64 40.69
CA ALA A 252 19.17 25.62 39.25
C ALA A 252 20.45 26.30 38.69
N ALA A 253 20.55 26.22 37.34
CA ALA A 253 21.31 27.07 36.39
C ALA A 253 22.77 26.63 36.13
N ALA A 254 23.40 26.76 34.94
CA ALA A 254 23.08 27.36 33.65
C ALA A 254 24.10 26.91 32.57
N SER A 255 23.65 26.90 31.30
CA SER A 255 24.26 27.43 30.06
C SER A 255 25.74 27.18 29.63
N GLY A 256 25.87 26.48 28.49
CA GLY A 256 26.70 26.80 27.29
C GLY A 256 28.21 26.43 27.28
N PRO A 257 28.95 26.50 26.13
CA PRO A 257 28.56 26.75 24.73
C PRO A 257 29.19 25.75 23.71
N ALA A 258 29.22 26.16 22.42
CA ALA A 258 29.40 25.36 21.20
C ALA A 258 30.84 25.28 20.60
N ALA A 259 30.94 24.46 19.54
CA ALA A 259 31.85 24.48 18.37
C ALA A 259 33.17 23.67 18.40
N ALA A 260 33.38 22.83 17.38
CA ALA A 260 34.47 22.98 16.40
C ALA A 260 34.48 21.94 15.27
N SER A 261 34.92 22.43 14.12
CA SER A 261 35.02 21.92 12.74
C SER A 261 36.14 20.90 12.45
N GLY A 262 35.95 20.07 11.40
CA GLY A 262 36.93 19.65 10.35
C GLY A 262 38.15 18.79 10.76
N PRO A 263 38.89 18.14 9.82
CA PRO A 263 39.13 18.58 8.43
C PRO A 263 38.95 17.50 7.33
N ALA A 264 39.30 17.89 6.10
CA ALA A 264 39.13 17.20 4.82
C ALA A 264 40.46 16.90 4.09
N ALA A 265 40.36 15.98 3.11
CA ALA A 265 41.02 15.90 1.79
C ALA A 265 42.50 15.45 1.63
N ALA A 266 42.69 14.59 0.61
CA ALA A 266 43.74 14.72 -0.41
C ALA A 266 43.36 13.95 -1.70
N SER A 267 43.79 14.50 -2.84
CA SER A 267 43.39 14.17 -4.22
C SER A 267 44.62 13.90 -5.12
N GLY A 268 44.40 13.30 -6.30
CA GLY A 268 45.17 13.49 -7.57
C GLY A 268 45.97 12.28 -8.07
N SER A 269 46.24 12.01 -9.38
CA SER A 269 45.88 12.64 -10.68
C SER A 269 46.35 11.77 -11.89
N ALA A 270 45.70 11.99 -13.06
CA ALA A 270 46.22 12.09 -14.47
C ALA A 270 46.57 10.88 -15.41
N ALA A 271 45.72 10.75 -16.46
CA ALA A 271 45.89 10.66 -17.94
C ALA A 271 47.16 10.14 -18.68
N ALA A 272 46.94 9.38 -19.78
CA ALA A 272 47.68 9.43 -21.06
C ALA A 272 46.91 8.80 -22.25
N SER A 273 47.18 9.28 -23.47
CA SER A 273 46.49 9.01 -24.76
C SER A 273 47.26 8.07 -25.73
N ARG A 274 46.53 7.51 -26.72
CA ARG A 274 46.82 6.69 -27.95
C ARG A 274 48.14 6.98 -28.75
N PRO A 275 48.61 6.15 -29.75
CA PRO A 275 47.86 5.64 -30.93
C PRO A 275 48.30 4.31 -31.67
N THR A 276 47.50 3.93 -32.70
CA THR A 276 47.76 3.19 -33.99
C THR A 276 48.15 1.71 -34.09
N GLY A 277 47.49 0.96 -35.01
CA GLY A 277 48.13 -0.16 -35.74
C GLY A 277 47.26 -1.32 -36.29
N GLN A 278 46.72 -1.16 -37.51
CA GLN A 278 46.61 -2.16 -38.61
C GLN A 278 45.67 -3.40 -38.58
N ASN A 279 44.81 -3.42 -39.62
CA ASN A 279 44.18 -4.56 -40.29
C ASN A 279 45.24 -5.33 -41.14
N PRO A 280 45.06 -6.63 -41.46
CA PRO A 280 44.66 -6.93 -42.85
C PRO A 280 43.70 -8.14 -43.02
N THR A 281 43.23 -8.19 -44.26
CA THR A 281 42.33 -9.09 -44.99
C THR A 281 42.80 -10.55 -45.19
N LYS A 282 41.84 -11.37 -45.69
CA LYS A 282 41.90 -12.78 -46.21
C LYS A 282 41.78 -13.85 -45.12
N LEU A 283 40.90 -14.85 -45.21
CA LEU A 283 40.35 -15.60 -46.36
C LEU A 283 38.87 -15.94 -46.12
#